data_AF-A0A960XEC5-F1
#
_entry.id   AF-A0A960XEC5-F1
#
_cell.length_a   1.000
_cell.length_b   1.000
_cell.length_c   1.000
_cell.angle_alpha   90.00
_cell.angle_beta   90.00
_cell.angle_gamma   90.00
#
_symmetry.space_group_name_H-M   'P 1'
#
loop_
_entity.id
_entity.type
_entity.pdbx_description
1 polymer ?
#
loop_
_entity_poly.entity_id
_entity_poly.type
_entity_poly.pdbx_seq_one_letter_code
_entity_poly.pdbx_strand_id
1 'polypeptide(L)'
;MSFRANSIEISQATAASDLIANRSGTCCYRVRTWFGRLWIWYHKIEKYVTHEDRRQGRLLNAIKTTRRLFVEKMEQQRARLPAYRTKLEKPLDESAFLSLDEWVGDYNAFAKEIEKNRRIQEIFTWAATEPIPPCKERKELRYVHRTIHFQKRTGLPIPFSLLKSLAADQTLTKRCEISLSRWITTINRQINDPKSGITCHEVRRLIKDLSPQPHLLEIKLYEKGFSTLLSPDPHFLYWIDSLQSGTELQWNQKTIRIEEELKGDLPKPDRKNKHRVFSIKNDPKHVIVVGTCPCQLNIEDREKEPFQKVLQLPKLAYRDSKGRFAVYERLYESIRDLPKKYSEVKEDAKRRDMIRPLVNLIKALNDEQLFPPDLNPLHIYYNSQGQLRTTTLLSRSVKGYQPLIYFMQQCAQDNHELFMALVGFTGIDLNPKYFFFHKILKTVLGVEVHDVKTWARRCNIDEQAMIDEGEKLLQTLTKMRERLFRRAQEAKQDSPNTKEFIHTQFSRYYQERCVANVLWPTMEKDLMEQLEKYLRECSSSQR
;
A
#
# COMPACT_ATOMS: atom_id res chain seq x y z
N MET A 1 -10.06 25.04 -49.50
CA MET A 1 -9.08 24.37 -48.63
C MET A 1 -9.31 24.81 -47.20
N SER A 2 -9.31 23.86 -46.25
CA SER A 2 -9.73 24.09 -44.87
C SER A 2 -8.68 24.84 -44.05
N PHE A 3 -9.12 25.61 -43.04
CA PHE A 3 -8.29 26.23 -42.00
C PHE A 3 -7.17 25.31 -41.48
N ARG A 4 -7.45 24.00 -41.36
CA ARG A 4 -6.53 22.97 -40.87
C ARG A 4 -5.31 22.76 -41.77
N ALA A 5 -5.48 22.83 -43.09
CA ALA A 5 -4.36 22.68 -44.03
C ALA A 5 -3.41 23.88 -43.93
N ASN A 6 -3.96 25.08 -43.88
CA ASN A 6 -3.18 26.32 -43.80
C ASN A 6 -2.45 26.45 -42.44
N SER A 7 -3.07 26.02 -41.34
CA SER A 7 -2.40 26.00 -40.03
C SER A 7 -1.21 25.03 -39.98
N ILE A 8 -1.33 23.86 -40.62
CA ILE A 8 -0.24 22.87 -40.71
C ILE A 8 0.95 23.42 -41.53
N GLU A 9 0.68 24.10 -42.64
CA GLU A 9 1.74 24.70 -43.46
C GLU A 9 2.54 25.76 -42.68
N ILE A 10 1.85 26.60 -41.89
CA ILE A 10 2.49 27.58 -41.02
C ILE A 10 3.26 26.90 -39.87
N SER A 11 2.73 25.82 -39.28
CA SER A 11 3.38 25.13 -38.16
C SER A 11 4.67 24.43 -38.55
N GLN A 12 4.80 23.99 -39.80
CA GLN A 12 6.00 23.37 -40.34
C GLN A 12 7.03 24.36 -40.91
N ALA A 13 6.66 25.63 -41.10
CA ALA A 13 7.54 26.64 -41.64
C ALA A 13 8.59 27.09 -40.61
N THR A 14 9.80 27.39 -41.10
CA THR A 14 10.91 27.86 -40.26
C THR A 14 11.00 29.37 -40.17
N ALA A 15 10.49 30.08 -41.18
CA ALA A 15 10.41 31.54 -41.24
C ALA A 15 9.26 31.95 -42.19
N ALA A 16 8.83 33.22 -42.14
CA ALA A 16 7.81 33.74 -43.06
C ALA A 16 8.24 33.65 -44.54
N SER A 17 9.54 33.69 -44.82
CA SER A 17 10.11 33.52 -46.16
C SER A 17 9.98 32.09 -46.72
N ASP A 18 9.73 31.08 -45.86
CA ASP A 18 9.46 29.70 -46.25
C ASP A 18 7.98 29.50 -46.69
N LEU A 19 7.17 30.55 -46.69
CA LEU A 19 5.76 30.52 -47.06
C LEU A 19 5.47 31.29 -48.35
N ILE A 20 4.41 30.86 -49.04
CA ILE A 20 3.86 31.54 -50.21
C ILE A 20 2.34 31.43 -50.24
N ALA A 21 1.66 32.49 -50.67
CA ALA A 21 0.20 32.48 -50.77
C ALA A 21 -0.30 32.09 -52.16
N ASN A 22 -1.53 31.57 -52.23
CA ASN A 22 -2.26 31.43 -53.48
C ASN A 22 -2.59 32.79 -54.12
N ARG A 23 -3.11 32.76 -55.36
CA ARG A 23 -3.56 33.93 -56.12
C ARG A 23 -4.47 34.86 -55.32
N SER A 24 -5.41 34.32 -54.55
CA SER A 24 -6.38 35.11 -53.79
C SER A 24 -5.85 35.64 -52.46
N GLY A 25 -4.64 35.25 -52.02
CA GLY A 25 -4.13 35.63 -50.71
C GLY A 25 -4.94 35.05 -49.55
N THR A 26 -5.54 33.87 -49.72
CA THR A 26 -6.41 33.23 -48.71
C THR A 26 -5.79 31.99 -48.07
N CYS A 27 -4.77 31.39 -48.69
CA CYS A 27 -4.10 30.18 -48.18
C CYS A 27 -2.59 30.32 -48.31
N CYS A 28 -1.84 29.84 -47.31
CA CYS A 28 -0.38 29.73 -47.34
C CYS A 28 0.03 28.29 -47.66
N TYR A 29 1.15 28.16 -48.35
CA TYR A 29 1.83 26.91 -48.65
C TYR A 29 3.30 27.08 -48.35
N ARG A 30 3.95 26.01 -47.88
CA ARG A 30 5.38 26.00 -47.73
C ARG A 30 6.06 25.93 -49.09
N VAL A 31 7.07 26.77 -49.30
CA VAL A 31 7.80 26.93 -50.58
C VAL A 31 8.34 25.60 -51.12
N ARG A 32 8.71 24.68 -50.23
CA ARG A 32 9.28 23.38 -50.59
C ARG A 32 8.25 22.35 -51.09
N THR A 33 6.96 22.53 -50.81
CA THR A 33 5.91 21.60 -51.27
C THR A 33 5.62 21.80 -52.75
N TRP A 34 5.05 20.78 -53.41
CA TRP A 34 4.69 20.86 -54.83
C TRP A 34 3.76 22.04 -55.13
N PHE A 35 2.72 22.25 -54.31
CA PHE A 35 1.83 23.40 -54.43
C PHE A 35 2.56 24.73 -54.17
N GLY A 36 3.46 24.80 -53.20
CA GLY A 36 4.26 26.00 -52.95
C GLY A 36 5.11 26.40 -54.16
N ARG A 37 5.79 25.43 -54.80
CA ARG A 37 6.59 25.66 -56.02
C ARG A 37 5.74 26.17 -57.18
N LEU A 38 4.53 25.63 -57.35
CA LEU A 38 3.59 26.09 -58.36
C LEU A 38 3.22 27.57 -58.17
N TRP A 39 2.96 27.98 -56.93
CA TRP A 39 2.66 29.39 -56.64
C TRP A 39 3.87 30.30 -56.85
N ILE A 40 5.10 29.84 -56.63
CA ILE A 40 6.31 30.64 -56.93
C ILE A 40 6.36 30.96 -58.43
N TRP A 41 6.13 29.94 -59.25
CA TRP A 41 6.07 30.07 -60.70
C TRP A 41 4.97 31.04 -61.13
N TYR A 42 3.77 30.90 -60.56
CA TYR A 42 2.65 31.80 -60.82
C TYR A 42 2.99 33.27 -60.52
N HIS A 43 3.52 33.58 -59.33
CA HIS A 43 3.86 34.97 -58.97
C HIS A 43 5.01 35.52 -59.84
N LYS A 44 5.93 34.68 -60.33
CA LYS A 44 6.96 35.09 -61.30
C LYS A 44 6.36 35.51 -62.64
N ILE A 45 5.44 34.70 -63.19
CA ILE A 45 4.74 35.02 -64.44
C ILE A 45 3.91 36.29 -64.26
N GLU A 46 3.16 36.39 -63.16
CA GLU A 46 2.31 37.55 -62.91
C GLU A 46 3.12 38.85 -62.79
N LYS A 47 4.25 38.83 -62.08
CA LYS A 47 5.17 39.97 -62.00
C LYS A 47 5.72 40.37 -63.37
N TYR A 48 6.01 39.40 -64.23
CA TYR A 48 6.47 39.66 -65.60
C TYR A 48 5.38 40.33 -66.45
N VAL A 49 4.12 39.88 -66.33
CA VAL A 49 2.99 40.39 -67.12
C VAL A 49 2.47 41.74 -66.62
N THR A 50 2.40 41.93 -65.30
CA THR A 50 1.75 43.10 -64.68
C THR A 50 2.73 44.17 -64.21
N HIS A 51 4.04 43.89 -64.21
CA HIS A 51 5.09 44.71 -63.64
C HIS A 51 4.94 45.04 -62.14
N GLU A 52 4.01 44.40 -61.42
CA GLU A 52 3.77 44.60 -60.00
C GLU A 52 4.15 43.37 -59.16
N ASP A 53 4.84 43.57 -58.03
CA ASP A 53 5.14 42.50 -57.08
C ASP A 53 4.07 42.41 -55.97
N ARG A 54 2.99 41.68 -56.25
CA ARG A 54 1.87 41.48 -55.32
C ARG A 54 2.10 40.33 -54.32
N ARG A 55 3.23 39.63 -54.41
CA ARG A 55 3.49 38.40 -53.64
C ARG A 55 3.45 38.64 -52.13
N GLN A 56 4.16 39.65 -51.66
CA GLN A 56 4.29 39.93 -50.23
C GLN A 56 2.97 40.40 -49.62
N GLY A 57 2.21 41.25 -50.32
CA GLY A 57 0.89 41.69 -49.89
C GLY A 57 -0.12 40.54 -49.76
N ARG A 58 -0.09 39.59 -50.70
CA ARG A 58 -0.94 38.38 -50.64
C ARG A 58 -0.55 37.43 -49.52
N LEU A 59 0.74 37.24 -49.28
CA LEU A 59 1.23 36.45 -48.15
C LEU A 59 0.80 37.05 -46.81
N LEU A 60 0.97 38.38 -46.65
CA LEU A 60 0.48 39.10 -45.49
C LEU A 60 -1.03 38.92 -45.29
N ASN A 61 -1.82 39.05 -46.36
CA ASN A 61 -3.28 38.85 -46.29
C ASN A 61 -3.66 37.40 -45.91
N ALA A 62 -2.95 36.40 -46.45
CA ALA A 62 -3.21 35.00 -46.13
C ALA A 62 -2.90 34.72 -44.66
N ILE A 63 -1.77 35.20 -44.15
CA ILE A 63 -1.38 35.04 -42.75
C ILE A 63 -2.36 35.80 -41.82
N LYS A 64 -2.73 37.05 -42.15
CA LYS A 64 -3.73 37.83 -41.40
C LYS A 64 -5.09 37.14 -41.36
N THR A 65 -5.56 36.62 -42.50
CA THR A 65 -6.82 35.87 -42.58
C THR A 65 -6.78 34.61 -41.72
N THR A 66 -5.65 33.89 -41.75
CA THR A 66 -5.45 32.69 -40.93
C THR A 66 -5.44 33.05 -39.44
N ARG A 67 -4.75 34.12 -39.04
CA ARG A 67 -4.76 34.64 -37.67
C ARG A 67 -6.17 35.04 -37.23
N ARG A 68 -6.95 35.73 -38.07
CA ARG A 68 -8.32 36.13 -37.73
C ARG A 68 -9.21 34.92 -37.48
N LEU A 69 -9.24 33.97 -38.42
CA LEU A 69 -10.00 32.71 -38.27
C LEU A 69 -9.55 31.92 -37.04
N PHE A 70 -8.26 32.00 -36.71
CA PHE A 70 -7.69 31.37 -35.54
C PHE A 70 -8.24 31.98 -34.24
N VAL A 71 -8.17 33.31 -34.10
CA VAL A 71 -8.67 34.04 -32.92
C VAL A 71 -10.18 33.83 -32.76
N GLU A 72 -10.94 33.95 -33.84
CA GLU A 72 -12.39 33.75 -33.85
C GLU A 72 -12.77 32.35 -33.34
N LYS A 73 -12.09 31.30 -33.82
CA LYS A 73 -12.30 29.94 -33.33
C LYS A 73 -11.97 29.80 -31.84
N MET A 74 -10.90 30.43 -31.36
CA MET A 74 -10.56 30.38 -29.93
C MET A 74 -11.63 31.04 -29.07
N GLU A 75 -12.13 32.21 -29.47
CA GLU A 75 -13.17 32.93 -28.76
C GLU A 75 -14.49 32.16 -28.75
N GLN A 76 -14.88 31.55 -29.87
CA GLN A 76 -16.04 30.67 -29.95
C GLN A 76 -15.93 29.50 -28.96
N GLN A 77 -14.74 28.91 -28.80
CA GLN A 77 -14.53 27.81 -27.85
C GLN A 77 -14.58 28.28 -26.40
N ARG A 78 -13.97 29.44 -26.12
CA ARG A 78 -14.01 30.07 -24.80
C ARG A 78 -15.45 30.39 -24.36
N ALA A 79 -16.28 30.86 -25.29
CA ALA A 79 -17.69 31.14 -25.03
C ALA A 79 -18.52 29.85 -24.76
N ARG A 80 -18.13 28.71 -25.34
CA ARG A 80 -18.86 27.43 -25.20
C ARG A 80 -18.46 26.60 -23.99
N LEU A 81 -17.26 26.82 -23.43
CA LEU A 81 -16.73 26.12 -22.25
C LEU A 81 -17.71 26.05 -21.06
N PRO A 82 -18.36 27.16 -20.65
CA PRO A 82 -19.34 27.11 -19.57
C PRO A 82 -20.54 26.20 -19.88
N ALA A 83 -21.04 26.25 -21.13
CA ALA A 83 -22.15 25.42 -21.56
C ALA A 83 -21.79 23.92 -21.57
N TYR A 84 -20.55 23.59 -21.94
CA TYR A 84 -20.05 22.22 -21.84
C TYR A 84 -19.99 21.74 -20.40
N ARG A 85 -19.53 22.57 -19.47
CA ARG A 85 -19.50 22.24 -18.04
C ARG A 85 -20.89 21.87 -17.50
N THR A 86 -21.90 22.67 -17.83
CA THR A 86 -23.28 22.41 -17.43
C THR A 86 -23.84 21.13 -18.06
N LYS A 87 -23.45 20.81 -19.31
CA LYS A 87 -23.88 19.57 -19.98
C LYS A 87 -23.26 18.31 -19.36
N LEU A 88 -22.03 18.38 -18.83
CA LEU A 88 -21.35 17.24 -18.20
C LEU A 88 -21.97 16.80 -16.87
N GLU A 89 -22.79 17.66 -16.26
CA GLU A 89 -23.53 17.33 -15.03
C GLU A 89 -24.78 16.48 -15.31
N LYS A 90 -25.13 16.26 -16.58
CA LYS A 90 -26.28 15.47 -17.02
C LYS A 90 -25.83 14.23 -17.79
N PRO A 91 -26.66 13.17 -17.90
CA PRO A 91 -26.42 12.07 -18.82
C PRO A 91 -26.32 12.61 -20.26
N LEU A 92 -25.26 12.24 -20.96
CA LEU A 92 -25.07 12.59 -22.37
C LEU A 92 -25.68 11.49 -23.24
N ASP A 93 -26.51 11.86 -24.22
CA ASP A 93 -26.85 10.97 -25.31
C ASP A 93 -25.67 10.83 -26.30
N GLU A 94 -25.74 9.84 -27.19
CA GLU A 94 -24.66 9.51 -28.12
C GLU A 94 -24.35 10.65 -29.12
N SER A 95 -25.37 11.40 -29.54
CA SER A 95 -25.22 12.53 -30.47
C SER A 95 -24.53 13.73 -29.80
N ALA A 96 -24.95 14.04 -28.57
CA ALA A 96 -24.35 15.06 -27.72
C ALA A 96 -22.90 14.69 -27.42
N PHE A 97 -22.62 13.41 -27.10
CA PHE A 97 -21.28 12.89 -26.90
C PHE A 97 -20.38 13.14 -28.11
N LEU A 98 -20.77 12.68 -29.31
CA LEU A 98 -19.95 12.80 -30.52
C LEU A 98 -19.65 14.26 -30.84
N SER A 99 -20.68 15.12 -30.70
CA SER A 99 -20.52 16.56 -30.90
C SER A 99 -19.58 17.21 -29.87
N LEU A 100 -19.56 16.74 -28.63
CA LEU A 100 -18.68 17.27 -27.59
C LEU A 100 -17.23 16.78 -27.78
N ASP A 101 -17.06 15.51 -28.13
CA ASP A 101 -15.77 14.84 -28.29
C ASP A 101 -14.99 15.39 -29.49
N GLU A 102 -15.63 15.44 -30.66
CA GLU A 102 -15.03 15.95 -31.91
C GLU A 102 -14.57 17.41 -31.73
N TRP A 103 -15.42 18.24 -31.13
CA TRP A 103 -15.14 19.66 -30.94
C TRP A 103 -14.02 19.92 -29.94
N VAL A 104 -13.98 19.20 -28.81
CA VAL A 104 -12.93 19.37 -27.80
C VAL A 104 -11.61 18.76 -28.27
N GLY A 105 -11.66 17.65 -29.02
CA GLY A 105 -10.50 17.03 -29.66
C GLY A 105 -9.81 17.98 -30.64
N ASP A 106 -10.60 18.63 -31.51
CA ASP A 106 -10.10 19.62 -32.46
C ASP A 106 -9.39 20.79 -31.75
N TYR A 107 -10.02 21.41 -30.73
CA TYR A 107 -9.36 22.49 -29.99
C TYR A 107 -8.07 22.04 -29.29
N ASN A 108 -8.04 20.85 -28.67
CA ASN A 108 -6.84 20.35 -28.00
C ASN A 108 -5.67 20.16 -28.98
N ALA A 109 -5.96 19.72 -30.22
CA ALA A 109 -4.96 19.66 -31.28
C ALA A 109 -4.44 21.08 -31.62
N PHE A 110 -5.34 22.04 -31.83
CA PHE A 110 -4.98 23.42 -32.16
C PHE A 110 -4.18 24.12 -31.04
N ALA A 111 -4.61 24.05 -29.78
CA ALA A 111 -3.91 24.67 -28.66
C ALA A 111 -2.52 24.05 -28.42
N LYS A 112 -2.37 22.73 -28.66
CA LYS A 112 -1.08 22.04 -28.58
C LYS A 112 -0.09 22.55 -29.63
N GLU A 113 -0.58 22.91 -30.80
CA GLU A 113 0.24 23.36 -31.93
C GLU A 113 0.80 24.76 -31.69
N ILE A 114 0.07 25.65 -31.02
CA ILE A 114 0.57 26.99 -30.66
C ILE A 114 1.53 26.95 -29.49
N GLU A 115 1.19 26.23 -28.43
CA GLU A 115 1.99 26.25 -27.20
C GLU A 115 3.37 25.59 -27.42
N LYS A 116 3.48 24.69 -28.40
CA LYS A 116 4.76 24.06 -28.78
C LYS A 116 5.56 24.85 -29.81
N ASN A 117 4.99 25.83 -30.48
CA ASN A 117 5.57 26.34 -31.72
C ASN A 117 5.72 27.87 -31.66
N ARG A 118 6.77 28.30 -30.96
CA ARG A 118 7.24 29.70 -30.89
C ARG A 118 7.29 30.37 -32.28
N ARG A 119 7.60 29.58 -33.32
CA ARG A 119 7.63 30.02 -34.72
C ARG A 119 6.28 30.48 -35.26
N ILE A 120 5.17 29.86 -34.85
CA ILE A 120 3.83 30.30 -35.25
C ILE A 120 3.56 31.70 -34.68
N GLN A 121 3.95 31.94 -33.42
CA GLN A 121 3.85 33.27 -32.84
C GLN A 121 4.72 34.27 -33.60
N GLU A 122 5.99 33.94 -33.89
CA GLU A 122 6.90 34.79 -34.65
C GLU A 122 6.36 35.15 -36.05
N ILE A 123 5.80 34.17 -36.78
CA ILE A 123 5.22 34.38 -38.11
C ILE A 123 3.94 35.24 -38.04
N PHE A 124 3.11 35.06 -37.01
CA PHE A 124 1.94 35.92 -36.82
C PHE A 124 2.30 37.33 -36.36
N THR A 125 3.33 37.49 -35.53
CA THR A 125 3.86 38.81 -35.12
C THR A 125 4.49 39.55 -36.30
N TRP A 126 5.08 38.84 -37.26
CA TRP A 126 5.54 39.44 -38.51
C TRP A 126 4.39 40.05 -39.33
N ALA A 127 3.20 39.43 -39.31
CA ALA A 127 2.05 39.89 -40.09
C ALA A 127 1.13 40.87 -39.34
N ALA A 128 1.19 40.91 -38.01
CA ALA A 128 0.38 41.76 -37.16
C ALA A 128 1.16 42.15 -35.90
N THR A 129 1.08 43.42 -35.50
CA THR A 129 1.76 43.96 -34.31
C THR A 129 1.35 43.30 -33.00
N GLU A 130 0.20 42.64 -32.96
CA GLU A 130 -0.34 42.02 -31.74
C GLU A 130 -0.13 40.50 -31.69
N PRO A 131 0.43 39.97 -30.59
CA PRO A 131 0.59 38.52 -30.38
C PRO A 131 -0.77 37.80 -30.24
N ILE A 132 -0.79 36.49 -30.48
CA ILE A 132 -1.96 35.66 -30.18
C ILE A 132 -2.14 35.56 -28.66
N PRO A 133 -3.35 35.77 -28.13
CA PRO A 133 -3.60 35.62 -26.71
C PRO A 133 -3.27 34.19 -26.23
N PRO A 134 -2.66 34.02 -25.05
CA PRO A 134 -2.29 32.71 -24.54
C PRO A 134 -3.52 31.84 -24.26
N CYS A 135 -3.46 30.55 -24.60
CA CYS A 135 -4.52 29.56 -24.34
C CYS A 135 -4.60 29.15 -22.85
N LYS A 136 -5.07 30.05 -21.98
CA LYS A 136 -5.17 29.80 -20.53
C LYS A 136 -6.15 28.66 -20.21
N GLU A 137 -7.14 28.43 -21.06
CA GLU A 137 -8.25 27.48 -20.89
C GLU A 137 -7.89 26.02 -21.25
N ARG A 138 -6.68 25.76 -21.77
CA ARG A 138 -6.27 24.43 -22.24
C ARG A 138 -6.38 23.36 -21.15
N LYS A 139 -6.07 23.70 -19.90
CA LYS A 139 -6.18 22.76 -18.76
C LYS A 139 -7.63 22.33 -18.54
N GLU A 140 -8.56 23.28 -18.60
CA GLU A 140 -9.99 23.06 -18.41
C GLU A 140 -10.58 22.23 -19.55
N LEU A 141 -10.18 22.47 -20.79
CA LEU A 141 -10.64 21.67 -21.93
C LEU A 141 -10.11 20.23 -21.92
N ARG A 142 -8.87 20.02 -21.47
CA ARG A 142 -8.37 18.65 -21.23
C ARG A 142 -9.14 17.94 -20.11
N TYR A 143 -9.59 18.67 -19.11
CA TYR A 143 -10.44 18.11 -18.07
C TYR A 143 -11.80 17.69 -18.66
N VAL A 144 -12.48 18.59 -19.37
CA VAL A 144 -13.75 18.31 -20.07
C VAL A 144 -13.63 17.09 -20.98
N HIS A 145 -12.61 17.04 -21.84
CA HIS A 145 -12.37 15.90 -22.74
C HIS A 145 -12.23 14.56 -22.00
N ARG A 146 -11.47 14.56 -20.88
CA ARG A 146 -11.27 13.36 -20.07
C ARG A 146 -12.56 12.92 -19.39
N THR A 147 -13.34 13.87 -18.88
CA THR A 147 -14.66 13.60 -18.31
C THR A 147 -15.58 12.96 -19.34
N ILE A 148 -15.64 13.50 -20.55
CA ILE A 148 -16.46 12.98 -21.67
C ILE A 148 -16.10 11.52 -21.95
N HIS A 149 -14.83 11.23 -22.18
CA HIS A 149 -14.38 9.84 -22.42
C HIS A 149 -14.64 8.91 -21.23
N PHE A 150 -14.44 9.37 -20.00
CA PHE A 150 -14.72 8.58 -18.81
C PHE A 150 -16.21 8.20 -18.72
N GLN A 151 -17.12 9.15 -18.95
CA GLN A 151 -18.56 8.88 -18.96
C GLN A 151 -18.94 7.91 -20.08
N LYS A 152 -18.34 8.03 -21.28
CA LYS A 152 -18.59 7.08 -22.39
C LYS A 152 -18.21 5.65 -22.03
N ARG A 153 -17.01 5.45 -21.48
CA ARG A 153 -16.51 4.11 -21.13
C ARG A 153 -17.31 3.49 -19.99
N THR A 154 -17.66 4.30 -19.00
CA THR A 154 -18.40 3.82 -17.83
C THR A 154 -19.89 3.63 -18.11
N GLY A 155 -20.43 4.32 -19.12
CA GLY A 155 -21.87 4.41 -19.39
C GLY A 155 -22.64 5.14 -18.29
N LEU A 156 -21.95 5.89 -17.41
CA LEU A 156 -22.52 6.52 -16.25
C LEU A 156 -22.13 8.01 -16.15
N PRO A 157 -23.08 8.90 -15.80
CA PRO A 157 -22.73 10.27 -15.48
C PRO A 157 -21.90 10.31 -14.20
N ILE A 158 -20.90 11.19 -14.16
CA ILE A 158 -20.12 11.42 -12.95
C ILE A 158 -20.99 12.22 -11.96
N PRO A 159 -21.14 11.79 -10.70
CA PRO A 159 -21.95 12.49 -9.71
C PRO A 159 -21.23 13.72 -9.14
N PHE A 160 -20.97 14.72 -9.97
CA PHE A 160 -20.14 15.88 -9.64
C PHE A 160 -20.58 16.64 -8.40
N SER A 161 -21.89 16.86 -8.25
CA SER A 161 -22.44 17.53 -7.06
C SER A 161 -22.13 16.74 -5.79
N LEU A 162 -22.28 15.42 -5.81
CA LEU A 162 -22.00 14.56 -4.66
C LEU A 162 -20.52 14.51 -4.33
N LEU A 163 -19.66 14.42 -5.35
CA LEU A 163 -18.20 14.43 -5.16
C LEU A 163 -17.71 15.78 -4.62
N LYS A 164 -18.28 16.90 -5.08
CA LYS A 164 -17.99 18.23 -4.53
C LYS A 164 -18.48 18.39 -3.09
N SER A 165 -19.69 17.92 -2.79
CA SER A 165 -20.22 17.93 -1.42
C SER A 165 -19.35 17.10 -0.47
N LEU A 166 -18.92 15.91 -0.90
CA LEU A 166 -17.95 15.11 -0.13
C LEU A 166 -16.62 15.83 0.03
N ALA A 167 -16.08 16.43 -1.03
CA ALA A 167 -14.82 17.19 -0.95
C ALA A 167 -14.92 18.35 0.05
N ALA A 168 -16.09 18.97 0.18
CA ALA A 168 -16.38 20.08 1.08
C ALA A 168 -16.87 19.65 2.49
N ASP A 169 -16.77 18.37 2.87
CA ASP A 169 -17.26 17.85 4.17
C ASP A 169 -18.76 18.05 4.43
N GLN A 170 -19.56 18.16 3.37
CA GLN A 170 -21.01 18.27 3.51
C GLN A 170 -21.66 16.90 3.70
N THR A 171 -22.59 16.81 4.65
CA THR A 171 -23.37 15.60 4.91
C THR A 171 -24.28 15.29 3.71
N LEU A 172 -24.15 14.09 3.16
CA LEU A 172 -25.02 13.63 2.06
C LEU A 172 -26.38 13.19 2.61
N THR A 173 -27.46 13.53 1.90
CA THR A 173 -28.79 12.96 2.20
C THR A 173 -28.82 11.46 1.86
N LYS A 174 -29.72 10.68 2.49
CA LYS A 174 -29.87 9.25 2.21
C LYS A 174 -30.03 8.93 0.70
N ARG A 175 -30.77 9.77 -0.03
CA ARG A 175 -30.96 9.63 -1.49
C ARG A 175 -29.63 9.84 -2.25
N CYS A 176 -28.86 10.85 -1.86
CA CYS A 176 -27.53 11.11 -2.41
C CYS A 176 -26.56 9.95 -2.12
N GLU A 177 -26.60 9.39 -0.90
CA GLU A 177 -25.78 8.25 -0.53
C GLU A 177 -26.09 7.02 -1.39
N ILE A 178 -27.36 6.68 -1.60
CA ILE A 178 -27.75 5.57 -2.47
C ILE A 178 -27.23 5.78 -3.90
N SER A 179 -27.35 6.99 -4.43
CA SER A 179 -26.87 7.33 -5.77
C SER A 179 -25.34 7.19 -5.88
N LEU A 180 -24.62 7.66 -4.87
CA LEU A 180 -23.16 7.54 -4.81
C LEU A 180 -22.73 6.08 -4.69
N SER A 181 -23.36 5.29 -3.82
CA SER A 181 -23.04 3.88 -3.63
C SER A 181 -23.26 3.06 -4.90
N ARG A 182 -24.32 3.35 -5.68
CA ARG A 182 -24.54 2.72 -6.99
C ARG A 182 -23.43 3.04 -7.98
N TRP A 183 -23.00 4.31 -8.03
CA TRP A 183 -21.89 4.73 -8.87
C TRP A 183 -20.59 4.03 -8.44
N ILE A 184 -20.22 4.09 -7.16
CA ILE A 184 -19.04 3.41 -6.57
C ILE A 184 -19.02 1.92 -6.92
N THR A 185 -20.15 1.23 -6.69
CA THR A 185 -20.26 -0.22 -6.95
C THR A 185 -20.04 -0.54 -8.42
N THR A 186 -20.60 0.27 -9.32
CA THR A 186 -20.45 0.05 -10.77
C THR A 186 -19.02 0.29 -11.22
N ILE A 187 -18.38 1.37 -10.75
CA ILE A 187 -16.99 1.67 -11.10
C ILE A 187 -16.03 0.62 -10.53
N ASN A 188 -16.21 0.18 -9.27
CA ASN A 188 -15.43 -0.91 -8.69
C ASN A 188 -15.49 -2.18 -9.56
N ARG A 189 -16.70 -2.56 -9.99
CA ARG A 189 -16.89 -3.72 -10.87
C ARG A 189 -16.19 -3.54 -12.22
N GLN A 190 -16.29 -2.36 -12.83
CA GLN A 190 -15.63 -2.08 -14.11
C GLN A 190 -14.10 -2.08 -13.99
N ILE A 191 -13.52 -1.45 -12.98
CA ILE A 191 -12.06 -1.47 -12.76
C ILE A 191 -11.54 -2.90 -12.57
N ASN A 192 -12.31 -3.75 -11.91
CA ASN A 192 -11.95 -5.14 -11.69
C ASN A 192 -12.20 -6.04 -12.93
N ASP A 193 -12.88 -5.53 -13.96
CA ASP A 193 -13.08 -6.20 -15.24
C ASP A 193 -11.99 -5.77 -16.25
N PRO A 194 -11.07 -6.68 -16.65
CA PRO A 194 -10.02 -6.37 -17.61
C PRO A 194 -10.53 -5.83 -18.95
N LYS A 195 -11.77 -6.17 -19.35
CA LYS A 195 -12.36 -5.76 -20.63
C LYS A 195 -12.86 -4.31 -20.62
N SER A 196 -13.05 -3.71 -19.45
CA SER A 196 -13.62 -2.35 -19.35
C SER A 196 -12.65 -1.27 -19.85
N GLY A 197 -11.33 -1.54 -19.78
CA GLY A 197 -10.29 -0.56 -20.07
C GLY A 197 -10.28 0.66 -19.13
N ILE A 198 -11.06 0.63 -18.03
CA ILE A 198 -11.10 1.69 -17.02
C ILE A 198 -10.06 1.39 -15.96
N THR A 199 -9.23 2.37 -15.65
CA THR A 199 -8.16 2.21 -14.65
C THR A 199 -8.42 3.06 -13.42
N CYS A 200 -7.90 2.63 -12.26
CA CYS A 200 -7.96 3.43 -11.04
C CYS A 200 -7.26 4.80 -11.21
N HIS A 201 -6.21 4.86 -12.03
CA HIS A 201 -5.53 6.11 -12.37
C HIS A 201 -6.44 7.14 -13.06
N GLU A 202 -7.32 6.71 -13.96
CA GLU A 202 -8.27 7.60 -14.62
C GLU A 202 -9.23 8.23 -13.61
N VAL A 203 -9.68 7.46 -12.62
CA VAL A 203 -10.51 7.93 -11.53
C VAL A 203 -9.76 8.91 -10.62
N ARG A 204 -8.52 8.59 -10.23
CA ARG A 204 -7.70 9.50 -9.42
C ARG A 204 -7.42 10.82 -10.13
N ARG A 205 -7.20 10.79 -11.45
CA ARG A 205 -7.09 12.01 -12.27
C ARG A 205 -8.36 12.85 -12.22
N LEU A 206 -9.53 12.22 -12.29
CA LEU A 206 -10.81 12.91 -12.14
C LEU A 206 -10.95 13.54 -10.75
N ILE A 207 -10.62 12.81 -9.68
CA ILE A 207 -10.65 13.29 -8.30
C ILE A 207 -9.71 14.49 -8.11
N LYS A 208 -8.49 14.41 -8.66
CA LYS A 208 -7.49 15.49 -8.63
C LYS A 208 -7.99 16.77 -9.28
N ASP A 209 -8.73 16.67 -10.36
CA ASP A 209 -9.25 17.84 -11.05
C ASP A 209 -10.52 18.41 -10.35
N LEU A 210 -11.16 17.63 -9.49
CA LEU A 210 -12.40 18.00 -8.77
C LEU A 210 -12.18 18.68 -7.42
N SER A 211 -11.11 18.32 -6.71
CA SER A 211 -10.84 18.81 -5.35
C SER A 211 -9.44 19.38 -5.23
N PRO A 212 -9.25 20.54 -4.57
CA PRO A 212 -7.93 21.04 -4.22
C PRO A 212 -7.20 20.11 -3.23
N GLN A 213 -7.93 19.27 -2.51
CA GLN A 213 -7.41 18.27 -1.56
C GLN A 213 -7.89 16.86 -1.98
N PRO A 214 -7.32 16.30 -3.06
CA PRO A 214 -7.82 15.05 -3.64
C PRO A 214 -7.70 13.85 -2.72
N HIS A 215 -6.65 13.79 -1.91
CA HIS A 215 -6.43 12.71 -0.94
C HIS A 215 -7.57 12.60 0.09
N LEU A 216 -8.15 13.73 0.53
CA LEU A 216 -9.30 13.71 1.45
C LEU A 216 -10.55 13.15 0.78
N LEU A 217 -10.78 13.52 -0.48
CA LEU A 217 -11.91 12.97 -1.24
C LEU A 217 -11.72 11.46 -1.48
N GLU A 218 -10.50 10.99 -1.77
CA GLU A 218 -10.19 9.56 -1.88
C GLU A 218 -10.53 8.81 -0.59
N ILE A 219 -10.12 9.32 0.58
CA ILE A 219 -10.44 8.70 1.86
C ILE A 219 -11.96 8.59 2.08
N LYS A 220 -12.71 9.68 1.84
CA LYS A 220 -14.18 9.67 2.02
C LYS A 220 -14.88 8.73 1.06
N LEU A 221 -14.38 8.63 -0.18
CA LEU A 221 -14.92 7.67 -1.13
C LEU A 221 -14.63 6.23 -0.71
N TYR A 222 -13.43 5.97 -0.17
CA TYR A 222 -13.09 4.67 0.40
C TYR A 222 -14.03 4.30 1.56
N GLU A 223 -14.28 5.23 2.50
CA GLU A 223 -15.25 5.04 3.60
C GLU A 223 -16.68 4.75 3.10
N LYS A 224 -17.03 5.19 1.88
CA LYS A 224 -18.31 4.88 1.21
C LYS A 224 -18.26 3.61 0.34
N GLY A 225 -17.20 2.81 0.44
CA GLY A 225 -17.06 1.49 -0.21
C GLY A 225 -16.23 1.48 -1.49
N PHE A 226 -15.49 2.55 -1.81
CA PHE A 226 -14.69 2.62 -3.03
C PHE A 226 -13.31 1.94 -2.88
N SER A 227 -13.33 0.63 -2.66
CA SER A 227 -12.15 -0.18 -2.34
C SER A 227 -11.05 -0.19 -3.41
N THR A 228 -11.40 0.05 -4.69
CA THR A 228 -10.41 0.12 -5.78
C THR A 228 -9.42 1.28 -5.64
N LEU A 229 -9.67 2.23 -4.74
CA LEU A 229 -8.69 3.26 -4.37
C LEU A 229 -7.43 2.69 -3.69
N LEU A 230 -7.49 1.48 -3.13
CA LEU A 230 -6.30 0.77 -2.63
C LEU A 230 -5.60 -0.09 -3.71
N SER A 231 -6.13 -0.13 -4.93
CA SER A 231 -5.50 -0.85 -6.03
C SER A 231 -4.19 -0.15 -6.44
N PRO A 232 -3.13 -0.92 -6.77
CA PRO A 232 -1.86 -0.36 -7.20
C PRO A 232 -2.03 0.57 -8.40
N ASP A 233 -1.39 1.73 -8.36
CA ASP A 233 -1.42 2.71 -9.45
C ASP A 233 -0.15 2.62 -10.29
N PRO A 234 -0.21 2.24 -11.57
CA PRO A 234 0.99 2.09 -12.40
C PRO A 234 1.86 3.36 -12.47
N HIS A 235 1.24 4.55 -12.46
CA HIS A 235 2.00 5.80 -12.51
C HIS A 235 2.64 6.13 -11.16
N PHE A 236 1.97 5.79 -10.07
CA PHE A 236 2.54 5.96 -8.74
C PHE A 236 3.66 4.94 -8.51
N LEU A 237 3.45 3.67 -8.90
CA LEU A 237 4.48 2.63 -8.88
C LEU A 237 5.72 3.06 -9.66
N TYR A 238 5.56 3.63 -10.87
CA TYR A 238 6.70 4.18 -11.61
C TYR A 238 7.42 5.31 -10.85
N TRP A 239 6.67 6.20 -10.18
CA TRP A 239 7.28 7.22 -9.32
C TRP A 239 8.03 6.60 -8.14
N ILE A 240 7.46 5.58 -7.50
CA ILE A 240 8.10 4.85 -6.41
C ILE A 240 9.39 4.16 -6.90
N ASP A 241 9.36 3.54 -8.08
CA ASP A 241 10.52 2.88 -8.69
C ASP A 241 11.60 3.88 -9.12
N SER A 242 11.23 5.14 -9.36
CA SER A 242 12.18 6.23 -9.60
C SER A 242 12.86 6.77 -8.33
N LEU A 243 12.39 6.38 -7.13
CA LEU A 243 13.03 6.79 -5.87
C LEU A 243 14.37 6.07 -5.72
N GLN A 244 15.46 6.83 -5.76
CA GLN A 244 16.82 6.35 -5.59
C GLN A 244 17.53 7.09 -4.45
N SER A 245 18.67 6.56 -4.00
CA SER A 245 19.56 7.27 -3.09
C SER A 245 19.85 8.69 -3.60
N GLY A 246 19.78 9.67 -2.71
CA GLY A 246 19.93 11.09 -3.03
C GLY A 246 18.65 11.81 -3.46
N THR A 247 17.54 11.10 -3.71
CA THR A 247 16.26 11.72 -4.09
C THR A 247 15.76 12.66 -2.99
N GLU A 248 15.38 13.87 -3.39
CA GLU A 248 14.89 14.92 -2.49
C GLU A 248 13.35 14.93 -2.41
N LEU A 249 12.83 14.78 -1.20
CA LEU A 249 11.41 14.96 -0.88
C LEU A 249 11.23 16.17 0.04
N GLN A 250 10.03 16.76 0.02
CA GLN A 250 9.72 17.96 0.81
C GLN A 250 8.95 17.60 2.09
N TRP A 251 9.42 18.09 3.24
CA TRP A 251 8.85 17.94 4.58
C TRP A 251 8.79 19.31 5.28
N ASN A 252 7.60 19.93 5.45
CA ASN A 252 7.43 21.19 6.19
C ASN A 252 8.49 22.27 5.84
N GLN A 253 8.69 22.54 4.54
CA GLN A 253 9.71 23.45 3.99
C GLN A 253 11.17 22.99 4.15
N LYS A 254 11.42 21.83 4.78
CA LYS A 254 12.72 21.14 4.80
C LYS A 254 12.78 20.13 3.68
N THR A 255 13.96 19.94 3.12
CA THR A 255 14.20 18.90 2.09
C THR A 255 14.84 17.69 2.77
N ILE A 256 14.19 16.54 2.68
CA ILE A 256 14.73 15.25 3.12
C ILE A 256 15.34 14.51 1.94
N ARG A 257 16.49 13.88 2.14
CA ARG A 257 17.16 13.07 1.13
C ARG A 257 17.02 11.60 1.49
N ILE A 258 16.54 10.81 0.53
CA ILE A 258 16.53 9.34 0.63
C ILE A 258 17.97 8.84 0.62
N GLU A 259 18.28 7.85 1.46
CA GLU A 259 19.61 7.21 1.49
C GLU A 259 19.57 5.79 0.91
N GLU A 260 18.93 4.84 1.58
CA GLU A 260 18.79 3.45 1.10
C GLU A 260 17.37 2.94 1.30
N GLU A 261 16.97 1.97 0.49
CA GLU A 261 15.74 1.22 0.72
C GLU A 261 15.99 0.14 1.77
N LEU A 262 15.23 0.20 2.85
CA LEU A 262 15.25 -0.81 3.91
C LEU A 262 14.40 -1.98 3.45
N LYS A 263 15.06 -2.96 2.82
CA LYS A 263 14.47 -4.26 2.54
C LYS A 263 14.41 -5.03 3.86
N GLY A 264 13.33 -4.86 4.60
CA GLY A 264 13.09 -5.74 5.75
C GLY A 264 12.97 -7.18 5.25
N ASP A 265 13.48 -8.14 6.02
CA ASP A 265 13.08 -9.55 5.96
C ASP A 265 11.64 -9.70 6.45
N LEU A 266 10.73 -8.86 5.93
CA LEU A 266 9.31 -9.03 6.11
C LEU A 266 8.96 -10.36 5.43
N PRO A 267 8.35 -11.32 6.15
CA PRO A 267 7.91 -12.57 5.55
C PRO A 267 7.12 -12.26 4.29
N LYS A 268 7.38 -13.04 3.24
CA LYS A 268 6.71 -12.95 1.94
C LYS A 268 5.23 -12.62 2.12
N PRO A 269 4.72 -11.66 1.35
CA PRO A 269 3.59 -10.85 1.72
C PRO A 269 2.36 -11.73 1.90
N ASP A 270 1.91 -11.84 3.15
CA ASP A 270 0.48 -11.83 3.36
C ASP A 270 -0.02 -10.51 2.75
N ARG A 271 -1.10 -10.56 1.97
CA ARG A 271 -1.45 -9.63 0.88
C ARG A 271 -1.56 -8.12 1.22
N LYS A 272 -1.24 -7.71 2.45
CA LYS A 272 -1.45 -6.40 3.05
C LYS A 272 -0.17 -5.56 3.26
N ASN A 273 1.03 -6.11 3.40
CA ASN A 273 2.25 -5.28 3.54
C ASN A 273 2.91 -4.98 2.20
N LYS A 274 2.41 -3.92 1.53
CA LYS A 274 2.92 -3.43 0.24
C LYS A 274 3.73 -2.13 0.35
N HIS A 275 4.22 -1.79 1.54
CA HIS A 275 4.96 -0.55 1.74
C HIS A 275 6.42 -0.70 1.34
N ARG A 276 6.96 0.33 0.69
CA ARG A 276 8.41 0.51 0.53
C ARG A 276 8.91 1.48 1.59
N VAL A 277 10.00 1.11 2.26
CA VAL A 277 10.55 1.84 3.39
C VAL A 277 11.95 2.30 3.05
N PHE A 278 12.24 3.58 3.27
CA PHE A 278 13.53 4.18 2.95
C PHE A 278 14.12 4.87 4.17
N SER A 279 15.43 4.75 4.37
CA SER A 279 16.16 5.55 5.33
C SER A 279 16.32 6.99 4.85
N ILE A 280 16.48 7.90 5.82
CA ILE A 280 16.67 9.32 5.57
C ILE A 280 18.14 9.67 5.86
N LYS A 281 18.79 10.31 4.90
CA LYS A 281 20.17 10.77 5.05
C LYS A 281 20.29 11.74 6.23
N ASN A 282 21.25 11.47 7.13
CA ASN A 282 21.50 12.23 8.36
C ASN A 282 20.34 12.23 9.39
N ASP A 283 19.33 11.36 9.24
CA ASP A 283 18.29 11.18 10.25
C ASP A 283 18.12 9.68 10.56
N PRO A 284 18.90 9.14 11.51
CA PRO A 284 18.80 7.73 11.85
C PRO A 284 17.47 7.40 12.54
N LYS A 285 16.76 8.38 13.13
CA LYS A 285 15.59 8.14 13.98
C LYS A 285 14.30 7.94 13.19
N HIS A 286 14.29 8.28 11.91
CA HIS A 286 13.08 8.26 11.09
C HIS A 286 13.28 7.52 9.76
N VAL A 287 12.16 7.07 9.21
CA VAL A 287 12.09 6.43 7.89
C VAL A 287 10.96 7.02 7.07
N ILE A 288 11.14 7.01 5.76
CA ILE A 288 10.07 7.33 4.81
C ILE A 288 9.36 6.03 4.46
N VAL A 289 8.04 6.01 4.63
CA VAL A 289 7.18 4.91 4.23
C VAL A 289 6.33 5.36 3.05
N VAL A 290 6.28 4.53 2.01
CA VAL A 290 5.56 4.78 0.77
C VAL A 290 4.62 3.62 0.49
N GLY A 291 3.33 3.93 0.30
CA GLY A 291 2.31 2.94 -0.07
C GLY A 291 2.41 2.51 -1.54
N THR A 292 1.51 1.64 -1.98
CA THR A 292 1.31 1.32 -3.42
C THR A 292 0.38 2.28 -4.14
N CYS A 293 -0.29 3.16 -3.40
CA CYS A 293 -1.05 4.27 -3.94
C CYS A 293 -1.03 5.49 -3.01
N PRO A 294 -1.34 6.70 -3.50
CA PRO A 294 -1.23 7.95 -2.74
C PRO A 294 -2.16 8.07 -1.52
N CYS A 295 -3.26 7.32 -1.44
CA CYS A 295 -4.18 7.39 -0.31
C CYS A 295 -4.04 6.24 0.69
N GLN A 296 -3.27 5.19 0.37
CA GLN A 296 -3.15 3.99 1.20
C GLN A 296 -2.81 4.32 2.65
N LEU A 297 -1.71 5.07 2.86
CA LEU A 297 -1.23 5.42 4.19
C LEU A 297 -2.23 6.26 4.99
N ASN A 298 -3.11 7.01 4.32
CA ASN A 298 -4.15 7.79 4.99
C ASN A 298 -5.34 6.93 5.40
N ILE A 299 -5.72 6.00 4.54
CA ILE A 299 -6.82 5.07 4.76
C ILE A 299 -6.48 4.13 5.92
N GLU A 300 -5.31 3.49 5.88
CA GLU A 300 -4.83 2.60 6.94
C GLU A 300 -4.73 3.30 8.30
N ASP A 301 -4.38 4.58 8.29
CA ASP A 301 -4.31 5.38 9.51
C ASP A 301 -5.68 5.62 10.16
N ARG A 302 -6.75 5.71 9.38
CA ARG A 302 -8.11 5.88 9.89
C ARG A 302 -8.73 4.56 10.35
N GLU A 303 -8.31 3.44 9.77
CA GLU A 303 -8.74 2.09 10.17
C GLU A 303 -8.12 1.63 11.52
N LYS A 304 -7.30 2.47 12.17
CA LYS A 304 -6.73 2.22 13.51
C LYS A 304 -7.83 2.07 14.57
N GLU A 305 -8.31 0.85 14.82
CA GLU A 305 -9.17 0.49 15.95
C GLU A 305 -8.39 0.44 17.30
N PRO A 306 -9.08 0.53 18.46
CA PRO A 306 -8.52 1.01 19.73
C PRO A 306 -7.60 0.05 20.53
N PHE A 307 -7.15 -1.08 19.98
CA PHE A 307 -6.22 -1.99 20.71
C PHE A 307 -4.76 -1.50 20.69
N GLN A 308 -4.56 -0.19 20.85
CA GLN A 308 -3.23 0.46 20.90
C GLN A 308 -2.77 0.78 22.34
N LYS A 309 -3.50 0.33 23.36
CA LYS A 309 -3.12 0.57 24.76
C LYS A 309 -1.87 -0.22 25.17
N VAL A 310 -1.74 -1.46 24.70
CA VAL A 310 -0.65 -2.37 25.09
C VAL A 310 0.51 -2.35 24.08
N LEU A 311 0.22 -2.35 22.77
CA LEU A 311 1.23 -2.30 21.71
C LEU A 311 0.88 -1.24 20.67
N GLN A 312 1.75 -0.23 20.55
CA GLN A 312 1.51 0.94 19.70
C GLN A 312 2.13 0.78 18.32
N LEU A 313 1.53 1.43 17.31
CA LEU A 313 2.14 1.59 15.99
C LEU A 313 3.29 2.60 16.04
N PRO A 314 4.20 2.59 15.05
CA PRO A 314 5.20 3.64 14.86
C PRO A 314 4.58 5.03 14.92
N LYS A 315 5.18 5.90 15.71
CA LYS A 315 4.81 7.32 15.78
C LYS A 315 4.99 7.96 14.42
N LEU A 316 3.90 8.56 13.92
CA LEU A 316 3.90 9.38 12.71
C LEU A 316 4.55 10.72 13.05
N ALA A 317 5.68 11.02 12.41
CA ALA A 317 6.34 12.31 12.53
C ALA A 317 5.80 13.32 11.52
N TYR A 318 5.51 12.86 10.30
CA TYR A 318 5.03 13.72 9.22
C TYR A 318 4.26 12.95 8.15
N ARG A 319 3.39 13.66 7.43
CA ARG A 319 2.75 13.17 6.23
C ARG A 319 2.78 14.20 5.10
N ASP A 320 3.14 13.74 3.90
CA ASP A 320 3.09 14.55 2.67
C ASP A 320 1.66 15.06 2.46
N SER A 321 1.50 16.35 2.14
CA SER A 321 0.19 16.97 1.91
C SER A 321 -0.56 16.40 0.70
N LYS A 322 0.13 15.65 -0.16
CA LYS A 322 -0.46 14.93 -1.30
C LYS A 322 -0.67 13.44 -1.00
N GLY A 323 -0.38 12.97 0.22
CA GLY A 323 -0.52 11.59 0.67
C GLY A 323 0.55 10.62 0.15
N ARG A 324 1.52 11.08 -0.65
CA ARG A 324 2.43 10.18 -1.37
C ARG A 324 3.37 9.39 -0.45
N PHE A 325 3.74 9.96 0.68
CA PHE A 325 4.59 9.29 1.65
C PHE A 325 4.29 9.83 3.05
N ALA A 326 4.76 9.08 4.05
CA ALA A 326 4.75 9.50 5.44
C ALA A 326 6.12 9.22 6.06
N VAL A 327 6.46 9.99 7.08
CA VAL A 327 7.67 9.80 7.87
C VAL A 327 7.25 9.24 9.22
N TYR A 328 7.77 8.06 9.54
CA TYR A 328 7.51 7.37 10.80
C TYR A 328 8.81 7.26 11.60
N GLU A 329 8.68 7.02 12.91
CA GLU A 329 9.82 6.57 13.71
C GLU A 329 10.44 5.31 13.10
N ARG A 330 11.78 5.24 13.09
CA ARG A 330 12.52 4.06 12.61
C ARG A 330 12.41 2.94 13.64
N LEU A 331 12.08 1.76 13.13
CA LEU A 331 12.18 0.50 13.85
C LEU A 331 13.50 -0.18 13.46
N TYR A 332 14.15 -0.85 14.41
CA TYR A 332 15.49 -1.37 14.24
C TYR A 332 15.50 -2.90 14.28
N GLU A 333 15.42 -3.46 15.48
CA GLU A 333 15.57 -4.90 15.71
C GLU A 333 14.18 -5.53 15.90
N SER A 334 13.94 -6.68 15.29
CA SER A 334 12.73 -7.45 15.56
C SER A 334 12.87 -8.13 16.92
N ILE A 335 11.75 -8.43 17.58
CA ILE A 335 11.78 -9.34 18.73
C ILE A 335 12.26 -10.75 18.35
N ARG A 336 12.28 -11.06 17.05
CA ARG A 336 12.89 -12.28 16.52
C ARG A 336 14.42 -12.25 16.49
N ASP A 337 15.04 -11.08 16.57
CA ASP A 337 16.49 -10.97 16.59
C ASP A 337 17.05 -11.10 18.01
N LEU A 338 16.19 -11.49 18.97
CA LEU A 338 16.59 -11.75 20.34
C LEU A 338 17.63 -12.90 20.43
N PRO A 339 18.55 -12.85 21.41
CA PRO A 339 19.60 -13.84 21.57
C PRO A 339 19.07 -15.27 21.68
N LYS A 340 19.75 -16.21 21.01
CA LYS A 340 19.41 -17.65 21.03
C LYS A 340 19.84 -18.38 22.32
N LYS A 341 20.53 -17.73 23.25
CA LYS A 341 20.93 -18.30 24.55
C LYS A 341 20.63 -17.32 25.68
N TYR A 342 20.06 -17.83 26.78
CA TYR A 342 19.69 -16.98 27.92
C TYR A 342 20.90 -16.65 28.81
N SER A 343 21.94 -17.48 28.83
CA SER A 343 23.23 -17.13 29.45
C SER A 343 23.79 -15.81 28.90
N GLU A 344 23.71 -15.62 27.59
CA GLU A 344 24.14 -14.39 26.92
C GLU A 344 23.27 -13.18 27.30
N VAL A 345 22.00 -13.41 27.65
CA VAL A 345 21.11 -12.36 28.19
C VAL A 345 21.53 -12.00 29.61
N LYS A 346 21.76 -12.98 30.49
CA LYS A 346 22.10 -12.73 31.90
C LYS A 346 23.39 -11.93 32.08
N GLU A 347 24.38 -12.18 31.23
CA GLU A 347 25.70 -11.54 31.31
C GLU A 347 25.71 -10.12 30.71
N ASP A 348 24.83 -9.83 29.75
CA ASP A 348 24.80 -8.54 29.04
C ASP A 348 23.65 -7.65 29.55
N ALA A 349 24.01 -6.52 30.18
CA ALA A 349 23.04 -5.52 30.64
C ALA A 349 22.16 -4.97 29.51
N LYS A 350 22.70 -4.77 28.30
CA LYS A 350 21.94 -4.25 27.16
C LYS A 350 20.88 -5.25 26.69
N ARG A 351 21.21 -6.56 26.69
CA ARG A 351 20.28 -7.62 26.29
C ARG A 351 19.15 -7.83 27.30
N ARG A 352 19.42 -7.63 28.60
CA ARG A 352 18.37 -7.59 29.64
C ARG A 352 17.40 -6.45 29.43
N ASP A 353 17.92 -5.27 29.11
CA ASP A 353 17.08 -4.10 28.82
C ASP A 353 16.21 -4.28 27.58
N MET A 354 16.67 -5.06 26.58
CA MET A 354 15.87 -5.41 25.41
C MET A 354 14.71 -6.36 25.73
N ILE A 355 14.89 -7.34 26.61
CA ILE A 355 13.83 -8.33 26.92
C ILE A 355 12.73 -7.74 27.82
N ARG A 356 13.07 -6.75 28.65
CA ARG A 356 12.13 -6.14 29.61
C ARG A 356 10.84 -5.61 28.95
N PRO A 357 10.88 -4.86 27.83
CA PRO A 357 9.68 -4.48 27.08
C PRO A 357 8.81 -5.68 26.65
N LEU A 358 9.41 -6.79 26.22
CA LEU A 358 8.68 -8.01 25.85
C LEU A 358 8.01 -8.65 27.07
N VAL A 359 8.72 -8.72 28.19
CA VAL A 359 8.15 -9.19 29.47
C VAL A 359 6.96 -8.33 29.87
N ASN A 360 7.08 -7.00 29.78
CA ASN A 360 5.99 -6.08 30.12
C ASN A 360 4.77 -6.28 29.20
N LEU A 361 4.99 -6.50 27.90
CA LEU A 361 3.94 -6.81 26.93
C LEU A 361 3.21 -8.10 27.32
N ILE A 362 3.95 -9.20 27.53
CA ILE A 362 3.36 -10.50 27.89
C ILE A 362 2.62 -10.41 29.22
N LYS A 363 3.20 -9.71 30.21
CA LYS A 363 2.57 -9.50 31.51
C LYS A 363 1.25 -8.73 31.36
N ALA A 364 1.23 -7.65 30.59
CA ALA A 364 -0.01 -6.91 30.33
C ALA A 364 -1.07 -7.77 29.63
N LEU A 365 -0.68 -8.60 28.65
CA LEU A 365 -1.59 -9.53 27.98
C LEU A 365 -2.13 -10.62 28.94
N ASN A 366 -1.28 -11.11 29.85
CA ASN A 366 -1.67 -12.09 30.88
C ASN A 366 -2.63 -11.48 31.91
N ASP A 367 -2.32 -10.29 32.40
CA ASP A 367 -3.11 -9.57 33.41
C ASP A 367 -4.50 -9.19 32.86
N GLU A 368 -4.56 -8.72 31.61
CA GLU A 368 -5.83 -8.39 30.94
C GLU A 368 -6.59 -9.62 30.43
N GLN A 369 -5.93 -10.77 30.29
CA GLN A 369 -6.44 -11.98 29.64
C GLN A 369 -7.02 -11.74 28.23
N LEU A 370 -6.51 -10.72 27.53
CA LEU A 370 -7.00 -10.28 26.23
C LEU A 370 -5.88 -10.43 25.20
N PHE A 371 -6.11 -11.25 24.18
CA PHE A 371 -5.14 -11.53 23.13
C PHE A 371 -5.68 -11.17 21.74
N PRO A 372 -5.03 -10.27 20.97
CA PRO A 372 -5.39 -10.01 19.59
C PRO A 372 -5.05 -11.21 18.70
N PRO A 373 -5.99 -11.75 17.91
CA PRO A 373 -5.76 -12.95 17.11
C PRO A 373 -4.69 -12.78 16.02
N ASP A 374 -4.42 -11.55 15.62
CA ASP A 374 -3.44 -11.13 14.61
C ASP A 374 -2.11 -10.65 15.22
N LEU A 375 -1.92 -10.77 16.54
CA LEU A 375 -0.65 -10.47 17.19
C LEU A 375 0.40 -11.51 16.77
N ASN A 376 1.44 -11.06 16.08
CA ASN A 376 2.50 -11.93 15.57
C ASN A 376 3.89 -11.31 15.82
N PRO A 377 4.85 -12.05 16.39
CA PRO A 377 6.22 -11.56 16.62
C PRO A 377 6.92 -10.98 15.41
N LEU A 378 6.57 -11.45 14.20
CA LEU A 378 7.10 -10.95 12.93
C LEU A 378 6.83 -9.47 12.67
N HIS A 379 5.81 -8.91 13.31
CA HIS A 379 5.40 -7.53 13.13
C HIS A 379 5.84 -6.65 14.29
N ILE A 380 6.61 -7.16 15.24
CA ILE A 380 7.00 -6.45 16.47
C ILE A 380 8.49 -6.13 16.45
N TYR A 381 8.80 -4.85 16.66
CA TYR A 381 10.15 -4.32 16.58
C TYR A 381 10.42 -3.31 17.69
N TYR A 382 11.71 -3.10 17.99
CA TYR A 382 12.17 -2.04 18.88
C TYR A 382 12.37 -0.73 18.11
N ASN A 383 11.96 0.38 18.73
CA ASN A 383 12.38 1.71 18.29
C ASN A 383 13.73 2.11 18.91
N SER A 384 14.24 3.29 18.57
CA SER A 384 15.52 3.82 19.11
C SER A 384 15.56 3.99 20.63
N GLN A 385 14.41 3.93 21.32
CA GLN A 385 14.28 4.05 22.77
C GLN A 385 14.13 2.69 23.45
N GLY A 386 14.23 1.58 22.71
CA GLY A 386 13.99 0.24 23.23
C GLY A 386 12.51 -0.05 23.52
N GLN A 387 11.57 0.73 22.97
CA GLN A 387 10.14 0.47 23.13
C GLN A 387 9.63 -0.44 22.01
N LEU A 388 8.73 -1.38 22.34
CA LEU A 388 8.09 -2.24 21.35
C LEU A 388 7.03 -1.48 20.56
N ARG A 389 7.04 -1.72 19.24
CA ARG A 389 6.05 -1.23 18.28
C ARG A 389 5.60 -2.36 17.37
N THR A 390 4.35 -2.30 16.92
CA THR A 390 3.82 -3.21 15.89
C THR A 390 3.77 -2.52 14.53
N THR A 391 4.05 -3.23 13.44
CA THR A 391 3.86 -2.73 12.07
C THR A 391 2.45 -3.00 11.54
N THR A 392 1.63 -3.78 12.26
CA THR A 392 0.27 -4.18 11.84
C THR A 392 -0.78 -3.63 12.79
N LEU A 393 -1.95 -3.33 12.22
CA LEU A 393 -3.16 -3.06 13.02
C LEU A 393 -3.59 -4.36 13.70
N LEU A 394 -3.90 -4.26 14.99
CA LEU A 394 -4.36 -5.39 15.81
C LEU A 394 -5.87 -5.34 15.95
N SER A 395 -6.49 -6.49 15.74
CA SER A 395 -7.93 -6.72 15.85
C SER A 395 -8.38 -6.74 17.32
N ARG A 396 -9.69 -6.73 17.55
CA ARG A 396 -10.24 -6.83 18.91
C ARG A 396 -9.79 -8.13 19.57
N SER A 397 -9.31 -7.99 20.80
CA SER A 397 -8.80 -9.10 21.58
C SER A 397 -9.88 -10.10 21.96
N VAL A 398 -9.50 -11.37 21.91
CA VAL A 398 -10.28 -12.51 22.41
C VAL A 398 -9.69 -12.98 23.73
N LYS A 399 -10.52 -13.54 24.60
CA LYS A 399 -10.01 -14.22 25.80
C LYS A 399 -9.28 -15.49 25.37
N GLY A 400 -8.06 -15.68 25.83
CA GLY A 400 -7.32 -16.88 25.46
C GLY A 400 -5.96 -16.99 26.12
N TYR A 401 -5.81 -17.99 26.98
CA TYR A 401 -4.52 -18.36 27.57
C TYR A 401 -3.61 -19.08 26.56
N GLN A 402 -4.19 -19.96 25.75
CA GLN A 402 -3.45 -20.68 24.71
C GLN A 402 -2.74 -19.72 23.73
N PRO A 403 -3.43 -18.77 23.06
CA PRO A 403 -2.77 -17.81 22.15
C PRO A 403 -1.58 -17.06 22.75
N LEU A 404 -1.64 -16.71 24.04
CA LEU A 404 -0.54 -16.07 24.77
C LEU A 404 0.69 -16.98 24.83
N ILE A 405 0.51 -18.25 25.14
CA ILE A 405 1.61 -19.24 25.20
C ILE A 405 2.22 -19.48 23.81
N TYR A 406 1.37 -19.59 22.78
CA TYR A 406 1.84 -19.69 21.38
C TYR A 406 2.70 -18.48 21.00
N PHE A 407 2.25 -17.28 21.34
CA PHE A 407 2.99 -16.05 21.08
C PHE A 407 4.34 -16.03 21.80
N MET A 408 4.38 -16.41 23.08
CA MET A 408 5.64 -16.51 23.84
C MET A 408 6.62 -17.50 23.23
N GLN A 409 6.14 -18.66 22.78
CA GLN A 409 6.96 -19.66 22.10
C GLN A 409 7.56 -19.09 20.81
N GLN A 410 6.74 -18.41 20.00
CA GLN A 410 7.20 -17.77 18.77
C GLN A 410 8.22 -16.66 19.03
N CYS A 411 8.04 -15.87 20.10
CA CYS A 411 9.02 -14.87 20.54
C CYS A 411 10.35 -15.52 20.96
N ALA A 412 10.27 -16.67 21.64
CA ALA A 412 11.43 -17.42 22.07
C ALA A 412 12.13 -18.18 20.93
N GLN A 413 11.51 -18.32 19.75
CA GLN A 413 12.09 -19.01 18.59
C GLN A 413 12.64 -20.40 18.89
N ASP A 414 11.85 -21.20 19.62
CA ASP A 414 12.28 -22.54 20.05
C ASP A 414 13.48 -22.55 21.02
N ASN A 415 13.94 -21.38 21.50
CA ASN A 415 14.90 -21.28 22.60
C ASN A 415 14.21 -21.51 23.94
N HIS A 416 14.47 -22.69 24.49
CA HIS A 416 13.88 -23.13 25.73
C HIS A 416 14.20 -22.24 26.94
N GLU A 417 15.47 -21.85 27.11
CA GLU A 417 15.89 -21.07 28.28
C GLU A 417 15.25 -19.68 28.29
N LEU A 418 15.13 -19.06 27.12
CA LEU A 418 14.47 -17.76 26.97
C LEU A 418 12.97 -17.88 27.24
N PHE A 419 12.30 -18.93 26.76
CA PHE A 419 10.89 -19.17 27.06
C PHE A 419 10.65 -19.30 28.57
N MET A 420 11.47 -20.07 29.29
CA MET A 420 11.34 -20.22 30.75
C MET A 420 11.65 -18.96 31.53
N ALA A 421 12.62 -18.17 31.06
CA ALA A 421 12.84 -16.84 31.60
C ALA A 421 11.58 -15.96 31.44
N LEU A 422 10.95 -15.96 30.27
CA LEU A 422 9.71 -15.21 30.03
C LEU A 422 8.57 -15.70 30.93
N VAL A 423 8.37 -17.01 31.10
CA VAL A 423 7.37 -17.56 32.03
C VAL A 423 7.60 -17.02 33.45
N GLY A 424 8.82 -17.13 33.97
CA GLY A 424 9.15 -16.68 35.33
C GLY A 424 9.03 -15.17 35.52
N PHE A 425 9.42 -14.36 34.52
CA PHE A 425 9.32 -12.90 34.61
C PHE A 425 7.89 -12.35 34.47
N THR A 426 7.00 -13.11 33.83
CA THR A 426 5.63 -12.66 33.53
C THR A 426 4.61 -13.14 34.55
N GLY A 427 4.99 -14.06 35.45
CA GLY A 427 4.08 -14.63 36.46
C GLY A 427 3.02 -15.56 35.85
N ILE A 428 3.25 -16.06 34.63
CA ILE A 428 2.31 -16.98 33.96
C ILE A 428 2.21 -18.32 34.69
N ASP A 429 3.26 -18.72 35.39
CA ASP A 429 3.29 -19.87 36.29
C ASP A 429 2.28 -19.79 37.44
N LEU A 430 1.83 -18.59 37.79
CA LEU A 430 0.76 -18.34 38.78
C LEU A 430 -0.65 -18.47 38.17
N ASN A 431 -0.79 -18.59 36.85
CA ASN A 431 -2.08 -18.73 36.20
C ASN A 431 -2.68 -20.13 36.50
N PRO A 432 -3.95 -20.24 36.95
CA PRO A 432 -4.57 -21.55 37.23
C PRO A 432 -4.52 -22.52 36.04
N LYS A 433 -4.52 -22.00 34.81
CA LYS A 433 -4.41 -22.80 33.58
C LYS A 433 -3.01 -23.41 33.40
N TYR A 434 -1.95 -22.69 33.80
CA TYR A 434 -0.60 -23.25 33.86
C TYR A 434 -0.53 -24.42 34.83
N PHE A 435 -1.05 -24.21 36.04
CA PHE A 435 -1.07 -25.22 37.09
C PHE A 435 -1.84 -26.47 36.67
N PHE A 436 -3.00 -26.30 36.01
CA PHE A 436 -3.78 -27.40 35.45
C PHE A 436 -2.98 -28.31 34.52
N PHE A 437 -2.28 -27.75 33.52
CA PHE A 437 -1.46 -28.56 32.61
C PHE A 437 -0.27 -29.21 33.30
N HIS A 438 0.36 -28.50 34.25
CA HIS A 438 1.43 -29.06 35.06
C HIS A 438 0.98 -30.27 35.90
N LYS A 439 -0.26 -30.27 36.38
CA LYS A 439 -0.86 -31.40 37.11
C LYS A 439 -1.15 -32.60 36.21
N ILE A 440 -1.59 -32.36 34.98
CA ILE A 440 -1.78 -33.43 33.98
C ILE A 440 -0.48 -34.19 33.72
N LEU A 441 0.66 -33.49 33.61
CA LEU A 441 1.96 -34.16 33.55
C LEU A 441 2.19 -35.06 34.75
N LYS A 442 2.02 -34.54 35.97
CA LYS A 442 2.28 -35.30 37.19
C LYS A 442 1.43 -36.57 37.26
N THR A 443 0.21 -36.52 36.73
CA THR A 443 -0.61 -37.72 36.53
C THR A 443 0.06 -38.72 35.56
N VAL A 444 0.59 -38.29 34.41
CA VAL A 444 1.32 -39.17 33.48
C VAL A 444 2.56 -39.79 34.11
N LEU A 445 3.22 -39.12 35.04
CA LEU A 445 4.42 -39.64 35.70
C LEU A 445 4.11 -40.57 36.87
N GLY A 446 2.83 -40.79 37.17
CA GLY A 446 2.39 -41.60 38.31
C GLY A 446 2.66 -40.95 39.67
N VAL A 447 2.95 -39.64 39.68
CA VAL A 447 3.13 -38.85 40.91
C VAL A 447 1.77 -38.44 41.49
N GLU A 448 0.77 -38.27 40.62
CA GLU A 448 -0.61 -37.94 40.99
C GLU A 448 -1.61 -38.90 40.33
N VAL A 449 -2.80 -39.07 40.91
CA VAL A 449 -3.76 -40.13 40.50
C VAL A 449 -5.10 -39.56 40.00
N HIS A 450 -5.22 -38.24 39.89
CA HIS A 450 -6.48 -37.61 39.50
C HIS A 450 -6.64 -37.51 37.98
N ASP A 451 -7.89 -37.66 37.51
CA ASP A 451 -8.27 -37.46 36.11
C ASP A 451 -8.31 -35.96 35.72
N VAL A 452 -8.38 -35.69 34.42
CA VAL A 452 -8.35 -34.32 33.87
C VAL A 452 -9.51 -33.48 34.40
N LYS A 453 -10.72 -34.04 34.48
CA LYS A 453 -11.93 -33.33 34.96
C LYS A 453 -11.81 -32.93 36.43
N THR A 454 -11.21 -33.77 37.25
CA THR A 454 -10.94 -33.49 38.67
C THR A 454 -9.93 -32.36 38.82
N TRP A 455 -8.87 -32.36 38.00
CA TRP A 455 -7.91 -31.25 37.99
C TRP A 455 -8.51 -29.95 37.49
N ALA A 456 -9.36 -29.99 36.46
CA ALA A 456 -10.05 -28.80 35.95
C ALA A 456 -10.89 -28.13 37.04
N ARG A 457 -11.68 -28.92 37.78
CA ARG A 457 -12.46 -28.41 38.93
C ARG A 457 -11.57 -27.78 40.01
N ARG A 458 -10.46 -28.43 40.38
CA ARG A 458 -9.52 -27.92 41.40
C ARG A 458 -8.81 -26.64 40.98
N CYS A 459 -8.64 -26.42 39.68
CA CYS A 459 -8.03 -25.21 39.12
C CYS A 459 -9.08 -24.15 38.74
N ASN A 460 -10.36 -24.35 39.06
CA ASN A 460 -11.48 -23.50 38.66
C ASN A 460 -11.54 -23.25 37.14
N ILE A 461 -11.36 -24.31 36.34
CA ILE A 461 -11.46 -24.27 34.88
C ILE A 461 -12.80 -24.87 34.46
N ASP A 462 -13.64 -24.04 33.86
CA ASP A 462 -14.97 -24.35 33.33
C ASP A 462 -15.00 -24.41 31.78
N GLU A 463 -13.97 -23.87 31.12
CA GLU A 463 -13.82 -23.89 29.66
C GLU A 463 -13.66 -25.32 29.12
N GLN A 464 -14.71 -25.87 28.48
CA GLN A 464 -14.69 -27.22 27.92
C GLN A 464 -13.53 -27.44 26.93
N ALA A 465 -13.20 -26.44 26.10
CA ALA A 465 -12.07 -26.51 25.18
C ALA A 465 -10.72 -26.73 25.88
N MET A 466 -10.54 -26.18 27.09
CA MET A 466 -9.32 -26.40 27.89
C MET A 466 -9.29 -27.80 28.49
N ILE A 467 -10.45 -28.33 28.88
CA ILE A 467 -10.59 -29.69 29.40
C ILE A 467 -10.27 -30.70 28.30
N ASP A 468 -10.84 -30.53 27.10
CA ASP A 468 -10.60 -31.38 25.94
C ASP A 468 -9.12 -31.40 25.54
N GLU A 469 -8.45 -30.24 25.56
CA GLU A 469 -7.01 -30.17 25.29
C GLU A 469 -6.19 -30.88 26.37
N GLY A 470 -6.61 -30.75 27.64
CA GLY A 470 -6.00 -31.48 28.75
C GLY A 470 -6.10 -33.01 28.59
N GLU A 471 -7.26 -33.51 28.14
CA GLU A 471 -7.48 -34.93 27.85
C GLU A 471 -6.59 -35.41 26.69
N LYS A 472 -6.53 -34.63 25.61
CA LYS A 472 -5.66 -34.91 24.46
C LYS A 472 -4.18 -34.93 24.84
N LEU A 473 -3.76 -34.02 25.72
CA LEU A 473 -2.40 -33.97 26.24
C LEU A 473 -2.08 -35.21 27.08
N LEU A 474 -2.97 -35.58 28.00
CA LEU A 474 -2.83 -36.79 28.82
C LEU A 474 -2.65 -38.03 27.93
N GLN A 475 -3.49 -38.20 26.91
CA GLN A 475 -3.42 -39.32 25.98
C GLN A 475 -2.10 -39.34 25.20
N THR A 476 -1.67 -38.18 24.69
CA THR A 476 -0.43 -38.05 23.91
C THR A 476 0.79 -38.44 24.75
N LEU A 477 0.90 -37.88 25.96
CA LEU A 477 2.02 -38.14 26.85
C LEU A 477 2.03 -39.58 27.37
N THR A 478 0.87 -40.16 27.66
CA THR A 478 0.76 -41.57 28.10
C THR A 478 1.24 -42.51 27.00
N LYS A 479 0.79 -42.32 25.75
CA LYS A 479 1.25 -43.11 24.60
C LYS A 479 2.76 -42.98 24.39
N MET A 480 3.31 -41.78 24.54
CA MET A 480 4.75 -41.55 24.41
C MET A 480 5.53 -42.28 25.52
N ARG A 481 5.06 -42.19 26.76
CA ARG A 481 5.66 -42.89 27.91
C ARG A 481 5.67 -44.41 27.70
N GLU A 482 4.55 -44.96 27.25
CA GLU A 482 4.43 -46.40 26.94
C GLU A 482 5.40 -46.85 25.84
N ARG A 483 5.61 -46.03 24.79
CA ARG A 483 6.58 -46.33 23.74
C ARG A 483 8.02 -46.36 24.26
N LEU A 484 8.40 -45.38 25.08
CA LEU A 484 9.72 -45.31 25.70
C LEU A 484 9.97 -46.52 26.61
N PHE A 485 8.98 -46.91 27.42
CA PHE A 485 9.07 -48.11 28.25
C PHE A 485 9.17 -49.40 27.42
N ARG A 486 8.35 -49.54 26.38
CA ARG A 486 8.43 -50.69 25.47
C ARG A 486 9.82 -50.79 24.85
N ARG A 487 10.40 -49.67 24.44
CA ARG A 487 11.75 -49.65 23.85
C ARG A 487 12.82 -50.08 24.85
N ALA A 488 12.73 -49.62 26.10
CA ALA A 488 13.63 -50.06 27.17
C ALA A 488 13.49 -51.57 27.47
N GLN A 489 12.26 -52.10 27.41
CA GLN A 489 11.98 -53.53 27.55
C GLN A 489 12.56 -54.36 26.41
N GLU A 490 12.41 -53.91 25.16
CA GLU A 490 13.03 -54.56 23.98
C GLU A 490 14.55 -54.64 24.09
N ALA A 491 15.18 -53.62 24.69
CA ALA A 491 16.62 -53.59 24.97
C ALA A 491 17.03 -54.47 26.18
N LYS A 492 16.10 -55.23 26.79
CA LYS A 492 16.28 -56.05 27.99
C LYS A 492 16.80 -55.28 29.21
N GLN A 493 16.52 -53.97 29.29
CA GLN A 493 16.94 -53.09 30.39
C GLN A 493 15.72 -52.52 31.13
N ASP A 494 14.74 -53.37 31.46
CA ASP A 494 13.58 -53.00 32.30
C ASP A 494 13.97 -53.04 33.79
N SER A 495 14.81 -52.08 34.20
CA SER A 495 15.26 -51.93 35.58
C SER A 495 14.56 -50.74 36.27
N PRO A 496 14.46 -50.72 37.61
CA PRO A 496 14.00 -49.55 38.36
C PRO A 496 14.75 -48.27 37.96
N ASN A 497 16.06 -48.36 37.72
CA ASN A 497 16.91 -47.24 37.31
C ASN A 497 16.54 -46.69 35.92
N THR A 498 16.14 -47.56 34.98
CA THR A 498 15.67 -47.13 33.66
C THR A 498 14.31 -46.42 33.77
N LYS A 499 13.43 -46.88 34.66
CA LYS A 499 12.14 -46.22 34.92
C LYS A 499 12.33 -44.86 35.57
N GLU A 500 13.23 -44.78 36.55
CA GLU A 500 13.62 -43.53 37.19
C GLU A 500 14.29 -42.57 36.20
N PHE A 501 15.14 -43.07 35.29
CA PHE A 501 15.73 -42.25 34.22
C PHE A 501 14.66 -41.69 33.29
N ILE A 502 13.73 -42.53 32.79
CA ILE A 502 12.62 -42.08 31.94
C ILE A 502 11.78 -41.05 32.68
N HIS A 503 11.40 -41.30 33.94
CA HIS A 503 10.64 -40.35 34.76
C HIS A 503 11.39 -39.05 35.01
N THR A 504 12.70 -39.12 35.24
CA THR A 504 13.55 -37.94 35.45
C THR A 504 13.68 -37.14 34.16
N GLN A 505 13.89 -37.79 33.01
CA GLN A 505 13.95 -37.08 31.72
C GLN A 505 12.59 -36.50 31.35
N PHE A 506 11.49 -37.22 31.51
CA PHE A 506 10.15 -36.66 31.30
C PHE A 506 9.86 -35.48 32.23
N SER A 507 10.16 -35.63 33.53
CA SER A 507 9.99 -34.57 34.53
C SER A 507 10.85 -33.37 34.17
N ARG A 508 12.13 -33.59 33.86
CA ARG A 508 13.06 -32.54 33.46
C ARG A 508 12.54 -31.83 32.22
N TYR A 509 12.27 -32.56 31.13
CA TYR A 509 11.77 -31.99 29.88
C TYR A 509 10.45 -31.24 30.02
N TYR A 510 9.57 -31.64 30.93
CA TYR A 510 8.26 -31.00 31.07
C TYR A 510 8.27 -29.92 32.16
N GLN A 511 9.04 -30.05 33.24
CA GLN A 511 9.33 -28.94 34.17
C GLN A 511 10.06 -27.82 33.44
N GLU A 512 10.94 -28.19 32.50
CA GLU A 512 11.50 -27.31 31.50
C GLU A 512 10.39 -26.82 30.55
N ARG A 513 9.62 -27.65 29.84
CA ARG A 513 8.68 -27.20 28.76
C ARG A 513 7.19 -26.98 29.17
N CYS A 514 6.91 -26.62 30.43
CA CYS A 514 5.63 -26.77 31.17
C CYS A 514 4.26 -26.43 30.52
N VAL A 515 4.18 -25.69 29.41
CA VAL A 515 2.91 -25.41 28.69
C VAL A 515 3.05 -25.52 27.17
N ALA A 516 4.27 -25.67 26.66
CA ALA A 516 4.54 -25.73 25.22
C ALA A 516 4.13 -27.08 24.59
N ASN A 517 3.59 -28.01 25.39
CA ASN A 517 3.31 -29.39 24.98
C ASN A 517 1.95 -29.64 24.31
N VAL A 518 1.23 -28.61 23.88
CA VAL A 518 0.34 -28.81 22.73
C VAL A 518 1.17 -29.02 21.43
N LEU A 519 2.47 -28.66 21.39
CA LEU A 519 3.14 -28.25 20.14
C LEU A 519 4.58 -28.68 19.88
N TRP A 520 5.20 -29.60 20.63
CA TRP A 520 6.56 -30.02 20.27
C TRP A 520 6.58 -31.42 19.63
N PRO A 521 6.38 -31.53 18.30
CA PRO A 521 6.46 -32.80 17.59
C PRO A 521 7.84 -33.48 17.68
N THR A 522 8.90 -32.77 18.11
CA THR A 522 10.24 -33.35 18.31
C THR A 522 10.47 -33.95 19.70
N MET A 523 9.55 -33.81 20.66
CA MET A 523 9.74 -34.31 22.03
C MET A 523 9.99 -35.82 22.07
N GLU A 524 9.19 -36.59 21.32
CA GLU A 524 9.36 -38.04 21.26
C GLU A 524 10.74 -38.40 20.71
N LYS A 525 11.19 -37.69 19.68
CA LYS A 525 12.51 -37.91 19.06
C LYS A 525 13.65 -37.61 20.04
N ASP A 526 13.62 -36.47 20.71
CA ASP A 526 14.67 -36.05 21.64
C ASP A 526 14.76 -37.00 22.85
N LEU A 527 13.62 -37.41 23.42
CA LEU A 527 13.58 -38.37 24.53
C LEU A 527 14.02 -39.78 24.09
N MET A 528 13.64 -40.22 22.89
CA MET A 528 14.10 -41.49 22.33
C MET A 528 15.62 -41.48 22.10
N GLU A 529 16.18 -40.40 21.56
CA GLU A 529 17.63 -40.27 21.37
C GLU A 529 18.40 -40.30 22.70
N GLN A 530 17.88 -39.63 23.74
CA GLN A 530 18.49 -39.67 25.08
C GLN A 530 18.38 -41.05 25.74
N LEU A 531 17.22 -41.70 25.60
CA LEU A 531 17.04 -43.06 26.07
C LEU A 531 18.00 -44.01 25.36
N GLU A 532 18.14 -43.92 24.03
CA GLU A 532 19.09 -44.73 23.28
C GLU A 532 20.53 -44.51 23.72
N LYS A 533 20.93 -43.27 23.98
CA LYS A 533 22.26 -42.96 24.52
C LYS A 533 22.48 -43.64 25.88
N TYR A 534 21.52 -43.50 26.80
CA TYR A 534 21.57 -44.13 28.12
C TYR A 534 21.63 -45.66 28.03
N LEU A 535 20.81 -46.28 27.19
CA LEU A 535 20.82 -47.74 26.99
C LEU A 535 22.16 -48.25 26.43
N ARG A 536 22.82 -47.48 25.55
CA ARG A 536 24.17 -47.78 25.03
C ARG A 536 25.25 -47.67 26.13
N GLU A 537 25.16 -46.66 26.99
CA GLU A 537 26.08 -46.48 28.12
C GLU A 537 25.91 -47.60 29.18
N CYS A 538 24.67 -48.00 29.46
CA CYS A 538 24.38 -49.12 30.35
C CYS A 538 24.85 -50.48 29.80
N SER A 539 24.76 -50.69 28.48
CA SER A 539 25.21 -51.94 27.84
C SER A 539 26.72 -52.04 27.62
N SER A 540 27.43 -50.90 27.55
CA SER A 540 28.90 -50.86 27.53
C SER A 540 29.52 -51.03 28.92
N SER A 541 28.80 -50.72 29.98
CA SER A 541 29.23 -50.91 31.38
C SER A 541 29.03 -52.35 31.91
N GLN A 542 28.38 -53.22 31.13
CA GLN A 542 28.10 -54.63 31.47
C GLN A 542 28.95 -55.64 30.67
N ARG A 543 29.80 -55.16 29.75
CA ARG A 543 30.88 -55.94 29.13
C ARG A 543 32.16 -55.68 29.88
#